data_AF-A0A961PCQ4-F1
#
_entry.id   AF-A0A961PCQ4-F1
#
_cell.length_a   1.000
_cell.length_b   1.000
_cell.length_c   1.000
_cell.angle_alpha   90.00
_cell.angle_beta   90.00
_cell.angle_gamma   90.00
#
_symmetry.space_group_name_H-M   'P 1'
#
loop_
_entity.id
_entity.type
_entity.pdbx_description
1 polymer ?
#
loop_
_entity_poly.entity_id
_entity_poly.type
_entity_poly.pdbx_seq_one_letter_code
_entity_poly.pdbx_strand_id
1 'polypeptide(L)'
;MSIGVGVVLVREETPGPGERRFIKAISEDPRFHLCMVAAADPVETARPTLVDTALRLEARVFPAPDRVPTDLPEIAAPPAGLPEALPAGCDVVVDFSHDPAVLSLAGAAPEGVWRLSAYAPDAGLAEARDRAPVTPVTLTRHRAGAPPEKISSARYDTKFLASRNVAQIREKSVQIALQALAGLALDGAPATPDPTAGPARKTDRVNGTARPSFASGDLPGYGLRTVTELASRALMAAGERIGRRPGMFELRLGHGDGLGFDPAASVPLTPPAGTFWADPFLYQHDGTLYVFYEVYDYDTRRGHLDVGRVEADGMVPLGTALKRPYHLSYP
;
A
#
# COMPACT_ATOMS: atom_id res chain seq x y z
N MET A 1 -5.23 -7.58 -28.08
CA MET A 1 -6.68 -7.72 -27.86
C MET A 1 -7.00 -6.86 -26.65
N SER A 2 -8.03 -6.00 -26.71
CA SER A 2 -8.39 -5.17 -25.55
C SER A 2 -9.26 -5.99 -24.61
N ILE A 3 -8.93 -6.03 -23.32
CA ILE A 3 -9.69 -6.75 -22.29
C ILE A 3 -10.82 -5.85 -21.78
N GLY A 4 -12.05 -6.34 -21.81
CA GLY A 4 -13.20 -5.64 -21.25
C GLY A 4 -13.31 -5.84 -19.76
N VAL A 5 -13.25 -4.74 -19.02
CA VAL A 5 -13.29 -4.72 -17.55
C VAL A 5 -14.60 -4.12 -17.09
N GLY A 6 -15.42 -4.93 -16.42
CA GLY A 6 -16.61 -4.48 -15.71
C GLY A 6 -16.24 -4.15 -14.27
N VAL A 7 -16.80 -3.07 -13.71
CA VAL A 7 -16.55 -2.66 -12.34
C VAL A 7 -17.85 -2.63 -11.57
N VAL A 8 -17.88 -3.25 -10.39
CA VAL A 8 -19.01 -3.18 -9.46
C VAL A 8 -18.58 -2.41 -8.21
N LEU A 9 -19.31 -1.35 -7.91
CA LEU A 9 -19.09 -0.45 -6.78
C LEU A 9 -20.17 -0.65 -5.72
N VAL A 10 -19.94 -0.13 -4.52
CA VAL A 10 -20.97 -0.07 -3.47
C VAL A 10 -21.99 1.02 -3.81
N ARG A 11 -23.28 0.70 -3.73
CA ARG A 11 -24.39 1.63 -3.95
C ARG A 11 -24.36 2.77 -2.94
N GLU A 12 -24.72 3.98 -3.38
CA GLU A 12 -24.84 5.19 -2.55
C GLU A 12 -23.55 5.64 -1.83
N GLU A 13 -22.43 4.97 -2.05
CA GLU A 13 -21.11 5.41 -1.60
C GLU A 13 -20.35 6.09 -2.74
N THR A 14 -19.76 7.25 -2.44
CA THR A 14 -18.80 7.86 -3.37
C THR A 14 -17.59 6.93 -3.47
N PRO A 15 -17.14 6.55 -4.69
CA PRO A 15 -16.02 5.63 -4.85
C PRO A 15 -14.78 6.11 -4.10
N GLY A 16 -14.13 5.21 -3.36
CA GLY A 16 -12.93 5.52 -2.60
C GLY A 16 -11.71 5.80 -3.48
N PRO A 17 -10.58 6.24 -2.88
CA PRO A 17 -9.33 6.48 -3.61
C PRO A 17 -8.83 5.29 -4.43
N GLY A 18 -9.02 4.05 -3.96
CA GLY A 18 -8.59 2.84 -4.66
C GLY A 18 -9.40 2.59 -5.94
N GLU A 19 -10.73 2.61 -5.81
CA GLU A 19 -11.68 2.40 -6.89
C GLU A 19 -11.49 3.45 -7.99
N ARG A 20 -11.33 4.72 -7.59
CA ARG A 20 -11.07 5.82 -8.55
C ARG A 20 -9.74 5.65 -9.27
N ARG A 21 -8.68 5.26 -8.57
CA ARG A 21 -7.38 4.94 -9.21
C ARG A 21 -7.47 3.77 -10.17
N PHE A 22 -8.22 2.72 -9.78
CA PHE A 22 -8.44 1.57 -10.63
C PHE A 22 -9.16 1.98 -11.91
N ILE A 23 -10.30 2.67 -11.80
CA ILE A 23 -11.09 3.12 -12.95
C ILE A 23 -10.27 4.06 -13.86
N LYS A 24 -9.51 4.99 -13.28
CA LYS A 24 -8.60 5.87 -14.04
C LYS A 24 -7.58 5.05 -14.82
N ALA A 25 -6.88 4.13 -14.16
CA ALA A 25 -5.86 3.30 -14.78
C ALA A 25 -6.42 2.42 -15.92
N ILE A 26 -7.63 1.86 -15.76
CA ILE A 26 -8.31 1.12 -16.82
C ILE A 26 -8.70 2.02 -18.00
N SER A 27 -9.09 3.27 -17.73
CA SER A 27 -9.54 4.20 -18.77
C SER A 27 -8.39 4.80 -19.59
N GLU A 28 -7.18 4.87 -19.02
CA GLU A 28 -6.00 5.46 -19.66
C GLU A 28 -5.12 4.44 -20.40
N ASP A 29 -5.25 3.15 -20.08
CA ASP A 29 -4.42 2.10 -20.66
C ASP A 29 -5.12 1.46 -21.88
N PRO A 30 -4.54 1.53 -23.09
CA PRO A 30 -5.17 1.04 -24.33
C PRO A 30 -5.38 -0.48 -24.36
N ARG A 31 -4.79 -1.24 -23.43
CA ARG A 31 -4.99 -2.69 -23.30
C ARG A 31 -6.35 -3.03 -22.69
N PHE A 32 -7.01 -2.06 -22.05
CA PHE A 32 -8.28 -2.27 -21.38
C PHE A 32 -9.37 -1.39 -21.99
N HIS A 33 -10.62 -1.79 -21.79
CA HIS A 33 -11.76 -0.92 -21.98
C HIS A 33 -12.77 -1.14 -20.86
N LEU A 34 -13.30 -0.06 -20.30
CA LEU A 34 -14.31 -0.11 -19.26
C LEU A 34 -15.66 -0.48 -19.89
N CYS A 35 -16.06 -1.76 -19.84
CA CYS A 35 -17.32 -2.23 -20.44
C CYS A 35 -18.55 -1.87 -19.61
N MET A 36 -18.40 -1.69 -18.30
CA MET A 36 -19.51 -1.51 -17.37
C MET A 36 -19.05 -0.87 -16.06
N VAL A 37 -19.91 0.01 -15.51
CA VAL A 37 -19.88 0.40 -14.10
C VAL A 37 -21.28 0.16 -13.53
N ALA A 38 -21.38 -0.72 -12.52
CA ALA A 38 -22.63 -1.07 -11.85
C ALA A 38 -22.52 -0.86 -10.33
N ALA A 39 -23.65 -0.87 -9.63
CA ALA A 39 -23.69 -0.73 -8.18
C ALA A 39 -24.47 -1.87 -7.51
N ALA A 40 -23.82 -2.48 -6.52
CA ALA A 40 -24.38 -3.52 -5.68
C ALA A 40 -24.64 -3.01 -4.26
N ASP A 41 -25.46 -3.74 -3.51
CA ASP A 41 -25.81 -3.35 -2.16
C ASP A 41 -24.63 -3.52 -1.19
N PRO A 42 -24.47 -2.63 -0.19
CA PRO A 42 -23.43 -2.79 0.80
C PRO A 42 -23.63 -4.09 1.59
N VAL A 43 -22.55 -4.83 1.81
CA VAL A 43 -22.61 -6.05 2.64
C VAL A 43 -22.77 -5.67 4.11
N GLU A 44 -23.83 -6.18 4.75
CA GLU A 44 -24.04 -6.01 6.18
C GLU A 44 -22.89 -6.63 6.97
N THR A 45 -22.34 -5.85 7.91
CA THR A 45 -21.32 -6.34 8.84
C THR A 45 -21.96 -6.77 10.15
N ALA A 46 -21.55 -7.90 10.72
CA ALA A 46 -21.98 -8.33 12.07
C ALA A 46 -21.37 -7.50 13.22
N ARG A 47 -20.73 -6.36 12.91
CA ARG A 47 -20.05 -5.50 13.88
C ARG A 47 -21.07 -4.80 14.79
N PRO A 48 -20.77 -4.66 16.10
CA PRO A 48 -21.61 -3.88 17.00
C PRO A 48 -21.70 -2.40 16.57
N THR A 49 -22.88 -1.79 16.71
CA THR A 49 -23.14 -0.39 16.36
C THR A 49 -22.21 0.59 17.07
N LEU A 50 -21.82 0.30 18.31
CA LEU A 50 -20.88 1.12 19.07
C LEU A 50 -19.49 1.15 18.40
N VAL A 51 -19.03 0.00 17.90
CA VAL A 51 -17.75 -0.12 17.20
C VAL A 51 -17.81 0.63 15.87
N ASP A 52 -18.88 0.45 15.10
CA ASP A 52 -19.08 1.14 13.83
C ASP A 52 -19.10 2.67 14.01
N THR A 53 -19.80 3.15 15.05
CA THR A 53 -19.85 4.58 15.41
C THR A 53 -18.46 5.11 15.77
N ALA A 54 -17.68 4.36 16.56
CA ALA A 54 -16.33 4.76 16.95
C ALA A 54 -15.38 4.84 15.74
N LEU A 55 -15.46 3.88 14.82
CA LEU A 55 -14.64 3.85 13.60
C LEU A 55 -15.03 4.98 12.63
N ARG A 56 -16.33 5.30 12.50
CA ARG A 56 -16.79 6.46 11.73
C ARG A 56 -16.29 7.77 12.31
N LEU A 57 -16.32 7.91 13.64
CA LEU A 57 -15.77 9.08 14.33
C LEU A 57 -14.26 9.18 14.10
N GLU A 58 -13.52 8.08 14.23
CA GLU A 58 -12.09 8.04 13.96
C GLU A 58 -11.77 8.46 12.52
N ALA A 59 -12.48 7.93 11.53
CA ALA A 59 -12.30 8.28 10.12
C ALA A 59 -12.57 9.77 9.85
N ARG A 60 -13.53 10.37 10.58
CA ARG A 60 -13.87 11.79 10.48
C ARG A 60 -12.82 12.69 11.13
N VAL A 61 -12.26 12.28 12.28
CA VAL A 61 -11.25 13.07 13.01
C VAL A 61 -9.86 12.92 12.37
N PHE A 62 -9.55 11.73 11.86
CA PHE A 62 -8.24 11.40 11.28
C PHE A 62 -8.38 10.86 9.85
N PRO A 63 -8.93 11.66 8.92
CA PRO A 63 -9.16 11.21 7.56
C PRO A 63 -7.88 10.68 6.92
N ALA A 64 -8.05 9.67 6.06
CA ALA A 64 -6.99 9.23 5.18
C ALA A 64 -6.72 10.33 4.14
N PRO A 65 -5.44 10.59 3.80
CA PRO A 65 -5.12 11.59 2.78
C PRO A 65 -5.62 11.12 1.41
N ASP A 66 -6.48 11.92 0.79
CA ASP A 66 -6.92 11.68 -0.58
C ASP A 66 -5.92 12.29 -1.55
N ARG A 67 -5.12 11.44 -2.19
CA ARG A 67 -4.06 11.85 -3.13
C ARG A 67 -4.40 11.51 -4.57
N VAL A 68 -5.66 11.21 -4.89
CA VAL A 68 -6.05 10.92 -6.27
C VAL A 68 -6.22 12.24 -7.01
N PRO A 69 -5.55 12.44 -8.16
CA PRO A 69 -5.85 13.55 -9.06
C PRO A 69 -7.36 13.63 -9.39
N THR A 70 -7.89 14.85 -9.49
CA THR A 70 -9.34 15.12 -9.67
C THR A 70 -9.85 14.86 -11.08
N ASP A 71 -8.95 14.64 -12.04
CA ASP A 71 -9.22 14.33 -13.44
C ASP A 71 -9.64 12.86 -13.62
N LEU A 72 -10.71 12.47 -12.93
CA LEU A 72 -11.33 11.18 -13.16
C LEU A 72 -12.25 11.27 -14.38
N PRO A 73 -12.35 10.20 -15.18
CA PRO A 73 -13.43 10.11 -16.16
C PRO A 73 -14.75 10.33 -15.42
N GLU A 74 -15.69 11.04 -16.05
CA GLU A 74 -17.01 11.25 -15.46
C GLU A 74 -17.69 9.89 -15.31
N ILE A 75 -17.65 9.34 -14.08
CA ILE A 75 -18.34 8.11 -13.75
C ILE A 75 -19.80 8.51 -13.57
N ALA A 76 -20.61 8.32 -14.62
CA ALA A 76 -22.06 8.42 -14.48
C ALA A 76 -22.49 7.57 -13.29
N ALA A 77 -23.39 8.10 -12.45
CA ALA A 77 -23.91 7.33 -11.32
C ALA A 77 -24.38 5.97 -11.84
N PRO A 78 -23.83 4.85 -11.34
CA PRO A 78 -24.16 3.55 -11.86
C PRO A 78 -25.68 3.32 -11.77
N PRO A 79 -26.30 2.69 -12.78
CA PRO A 79 -27.71 2.35 -12.70
C PRO A 79 -27.98 1.50 -11.45
N ALA A 80 -29.17 1.62 -10.90
CA ALA A 80 -29.54 0.89 -9.69
C ALA A 80 -29.59 -0.62 -9.98
N GLY A 81 -28.70 -1.37 -9.33
CA GLY A 81 -28.69 -2.84 -9.37
C GLY A 81 -27.61 -3.45 -10.26
N LEU A 82 -27.50 -4.76 -10.16
CA LEU A 82 -26.66 -5.57 -11.05
C LEU A 82 -27.38 -5.79 -12.38
N PRO A 83 -26.65 -5.82 -13.51
CA PRO A 83 -27.28 -6.11 -14.79
C PRO A 83 -27.73 -7.57 -14.85
N GLU A 84 -28.82 -7.83 -15.58
CA GLU A 84 -29.27 -9.21 -15.86
C GLU A 84 -28.28 -9.97 -16.75
N ALA A 85 -27.54 -9.26 -17.61
CA ALA A 85 -26.52 -9.81 -18.49
C ALA A 85 -25.34 -8.84 -18.65
N LEU A 86 -24.13 -9.37 -18.76
CA LEU A 86 -22.94 -8.56 -19.02
C LEU A 86 -22.96 -8.01 -20.45
N PRO A 87 -22.47 -6.77 -20.68
CA PRO A 87 -22.26 -6.25 -22.03
C PRO A 87 -21.35 -7.16 -22.86
N ALA A 88 -21.57 -7.18 -24.18
CA ALA A 88 -20.69 -7.92 -25.08
C ALA A 88 -19.24 -7.42 -24.97
N GLY A 89 -18.29 -8.34 -24.90
CA GLY A 89 -16.86 -8.02 -24.75
C GLY A 89 -16.40 -7.78 -23.31
N CYS A 90 -17.26 -7.97 -22.30
CA CYS A 90 -16.87 -7.87 -20.90
C CYS A 90 -16.21 -9.18 -20.44
N ASP A 91 -14.88 -9.18 -20.41
CA ASP A 91 -14.05 -10.37 -20.16
C ASP A 91 -13.93 -10.69 -18.66
N VAL A 92 -13.87 -9.66 -17.81
CA VAL A 92 -13.64 -9.76 -16.37
C VAL A 92 -14.49 -8.75 -15.60
N VAL A 93 -14.98 -9.14 -14.42
CA VAL A 93 -15.69 -8.23 -13.50
C VAL A 93 -14.84 -8.04 -12.25
N VAL A 94 -14.45 -6.80 -11.93
CA VAL A 94 -13.78 -6.45 -10.68
C VAL A 94 -14.80 -5.91 -9.69
N ASP A 95 -14.97 -6.63 -8.58
CA ASP A 95 -15.99 -6.37 -7.58
C ASP A 95 -15.39 -5.75 -6.31
N PHE A 96 -15.73 -4.48 -6.08
CA PHE A 96 -15.38 -3.72 -4.88
C PHE A 96 -16.47 -3.75 -3.80
N SER A 97 -17.67 -4.26 -4.13
CA SER A 97 -18.81 -4.30 -3.22
C SER A 97 -18.79 -5.51 -2.27
N HIS A 98 -18.22 -6.62 -2.74
CA HIS A 98 -18.29 -7.94 -2.09
C HIS A 98 -19.70 -8.51 -1.90
N ASP A 99 -20.73 -7.89 -2.48
CA ASP A 99 -22.11 -8.41 -2.44
C ASP A 99 -22.17 -9.81 -3.06
N PRO A 100 -22.60 -10.86 -2.33
CA PRO A 100 -22.73 -12.21 -2.86
C PRO A 100 -23.49 -12.30 -4.19
N ALA A 101 -24.44 -11.41 -4.45
CA ALA A 101 -25.19 -11.37 -5.70
C ALA A 101 -24.29 -11.17 -6.94
N VAL A 102 -23.16 -10.47 -6.80
CA VAL A 102 -22.21 -10.23 -7.90
C VAL A 102 -21.58 -11.53 -8.41
N LEU A 103 -21.44 -12.55 -7.54
CA LEU A 103 -20.87 -13.84 -7.95
C LEU A 103 -21.73 -14.57 -8.98
N SER A 104 -23.01 -14.20 -9.13
CA SER A 104 -23.86 -14.73 -10.22
C SER A 104 -23.32 -14.39 -11.61
N LEU A 105 -22.57 -13.29 -11.75
CA LEU A 105 -21.95 -12.85 -13.00
C LEU A 105 -20.71 -13.69 -13.39
N ALA A 106 -20.20 -14.53 -12.48
CA ALA A 106 -18.98 -15.31 -12.68
C ALA A 106 -19.07 -16.35 -13.81
N GLY A 107 -20.29 -16.72 -14.24
CA GLY A 107 -20.51 -17.57 -15.40
C GLY A 107 -20.60 -16.83 -16.73
N ALA A 108 -20.85 -15.52 -16.70
CA ALA A 108 -21.02 -14.69 -17.89
C ALA A 108 -19.70 -14.05 -18.35
N ALA A 109 -18.76 -13.81 -17.44
CA ALA A 109 -17.43 -13.28 -17.75
C ALA A 109 -16.42 -14.43 -17.94
N PRO A 110 -15.70 -14.52 -19.09
CA PRO A 110 -14.65 -15.51 -19.33
C PRO A 110 -13.61 -15.65 -18.21
N GLU A 111 -13.16 -14.53 -17.65
CA GLU A 111 -12.20 -14.48 -16.54
C GLU A 111 -12.85 -14.40 -15.16
N GLY A 112 -14.18 -14.49 -15.11
CA GLY A 112 -14.96 -14.53 -13.89
C GLY A 112 -15.01 -13.19 -13.13
N VAL A 113 -15.33 -13.30 -11.84
CA VAL A 113 -15.42 -12.16 -10.92
C VAL A 113 -14.17 -12.14 -10.04
N TRP A 114 -13.48 -11.00 -10.00
CA TRP A 114 -12.27 -10.79 -9.23
C TRP A 114 -12.58 -9.95 -7.99
N ARG A 115 -12.12 -10.43 -6.83
CA ARG A 115 -12.32 -9.76 -5.53
C ARG A 115 -10.99 -9.55 -4.82
N LEU A 116 -10.82 -8.35 -4.30
CA LEU A 116 -9.74 -8.01 -3.38
C LEU A 116 -10.21 -8.19 -1.94
N SER A 117 -9.50 -8.98 -1.13
CA SER A 117 -9.87 -9.18 0.27
C SER A 117 -9.86 -7.89 1.10
N ALA A 118 -9.18 -6.82 0.64
CA ALA A 118 -9.20 -5.49 1.24
C ALA A 118 -10.59 -4.82 1.25
N TYR A 119 -11.49 -5.29 0.38
CA TYR A 119 -12.87 -4.78 0.27
C TYR A 119 -13.89 -5.67 0.98
N ALA A 120 -13.46 -6.82 1.53
CA ALA A 120 -14.33 -7.66 2.33
C ALA A 120 -14.78 -6.92 3.62
N PRO A 121 -15.95 -7.28 4.18
CA PRO A 121 -16.36 -6.83 5.50
C PRO A 121 -15.24 -6.99 6.53
N ASP A 122 -15.03 -5.95 7.34
CA ASP A 122 -14.05 -5.91 8.44
C ASP A 122 -12.57 -6.03 8.05
N ALA A 123 -12.23 -6.09 6.75
CA ALA A 123 -10.86 -6.22 6.28
C ALA A 123 -9.95 -5.12 6.84
N GLY A 124 -8.82 -5.49 7.44
CA GLY A 124 -7.83 -4.56 7.99
C GLY A 124 -8.14 -4.00 9.38
N LEU A 125 -9.35 -4.20 9.92
CA LEU A 125 -9.69 -3.69 11.25
C LEU A 125 -9.01 -4.48 12.36
N ALA A 126 -9.04 -5.81 12.27
CA ALA A 126 -8.47 -6.68 13.29
C ALA A 126 -6.94 -6.57 13.34
N GLU A 127 -6.29 -6.43 12.18
CA GLU A 127 -4.85 -6.21 12.10
C GLU A 127 -4.43 -4.94 12.84
N ALA A 128 -5.16 -3.83 12.65
CA ALA A 128 -4.91 -2.59 13.37
C ALA A 128 -5.19 -2.72 14.87
N ARG A 129 -6.33 -3.33 15.25
CA ARG A 129 -6.71 -3.59 16.64
C ARG A 129 -5.60 -4.34 17.39
N ASP A 130 -5.08 -5.39 16.77
CA ASP A 130 -4.12 -6.33 17.34
C ASP A 130 -2.66 -5.87 17.18
N ARG A 131 -2.43 -4.73 16.49
CA ARG A 131 -1.09 -4.25 16.10
C ARG A 131 -0.27 -5.29 15.33
N ALA A 132 -0.93 -5.99 14.41
CA ALA A 132 -0.22 -6.84 13.47
C ALA A 132 0.80 -6.01 12.70
N PRO A 133 2.03 -6.50 12.44
CA PRO A 133 3.01 -5.74 11.67
C PRO A 133 2.56 -5.53 10.22
N VAL A 134 1.79 -6.46 9.68
CA VAL A 134 1.33 -6.46 8.29
C VAL A 134 -0.16 -6.78 8.17
N THR A 135 -0.80 -6.20 7.17
CA THR A 135 -2.14 -6.53 6.71
C THR A 135 -2.04 -7.25 5.35
N PRO A 136 -2.33 -8.55 5.29
CA PRO A 136 -2.29 -9.31 4.04
C PRO A 136 -3.52 -8.99 3.18
N VAL A 137 -3.33 -8.89 1.87
CA VAL A 137 -4.41 -8.75 0.89
C VAL A 137 -4.24 -9.80 -0.19
N THR A 138 -5.35 -10.43 -0.58
CA THR A 138 -5.39 -11.43 -1.64
C THR A 138 -6.34 -10.98 -2.75
N LEU A 139 -5.92 -11.18 -3.99
CA LEU A 139 -6.78 -11.10 -5.17
C LEU A 139 -7.25 -12.51 -5.53
N THR A 140 -8.56 -12.71 -5.59
CA THR A 140 -9.18 -14.01 -5.83
C THR A 140 -10.10 -13.93 -7.03
N ARG A 141 -10.04 -14.95 -7.89
CA ARG A 141 -10.95 -15.18 -9.02
C ARG A 141 -12.03 -16.17 -8.63
N HIS A 142 -13.27 -15.83 -8.98
CA HIS A 142 -14.45 -16.66 -8.82
C HIS A 142 -14.99 -17.02 -10.20
N ARG A 143 -15.20 -18.31 -10.46
CA ARG A 143 -15.84 -18.83 -11.68
C ARG A 143 -17.03 -19.69 -11.33
N ALA A 144 -18.01 -19.77 -12.22
CA ALA A 144 -19.17 -20.63 -12.03
C ALA A 144 -18.75 -22.09 -11.82
N GLY A 145 -19.23 -22.69 -10.73
CA GLY A 145 -18.99 -24.11 -10.41
C GLY A 145 -17.57 -24.47 -9.95
N ALA A 146 -16.68 -23.49 -9.75
CA ALA A 146 -15.30 -23.72 -9.30
C ALA A 146 -15.05 -23.09 -7.92
N PRO A 147 -14.16 -23.68 -7.09
CA PRO A 147 -13.72 -23.03 -5.87
C PRO A 147 -12.98 -21.72 -6.18
N PRO A 148 -12.99 -20.73 -5.26
CA PRO A 148 -12.25 -19.49 -5.44
C PRO A 148 -10.75 -19.74 -5.62
N GLU A 149 -10.16 -19.10 -6.63
CA GLU A 149 -8.77 -19.28 -7.03
C GLU A 149 -7.96 -18.04 -6.68
N LYS A 150 -6.86 -18.22 -5.93
CA LYS A 150 -5.95 -17.11 -5.61
C LYS A 150 -5.13 -16.73 -6.85
N ILE A 151 -5.27 -15.48 -7.32
CA ILE A 151 -4.48 -14.93 -8.42
C ILE A 151 -3.17 -14.33 -7.90
N SER A 152 -3.25 -13.49 -6.87
CA SER A 152 -2.10 -12.74 -6.35
C SER A 152 -2.29 -12.38 -4.88
N SER A 153 -1.23 -11.94 -4.21
CA SER A 153 -1.30 -11.38 -2.87
C SER A 153 -0.24 -10.33 -2.61
N ALA A 154 -0.56 -9.37 -1.76
CA ALA A 154 0.35 -8.35 -1.25
C ALA A 154 0.28 -8.28 0.28
N ARG A 155 1.27 -7.60 0.87
CA ARG A 155 1.29 -7.26 2.28
C ARG A 155 1.56 -5.78 2.43
N TYR A 156 0.82 -5.14 3.32
CA TYR A 156 0.96 -3.71 3.60
C TYR A 156 1.29 -3.52 5.09
N ASP A 157 2.13 -2.53 5.40
CA ASP A 157 2.38 -2.15 6.79
C ASP A 157 1.09 -1.68 7.44
N THR A 158 0.70 -2.35 8.52
CA THR A 158 -0.53 -2.04 9.23
C THR A 158 -0.46 -0.63 9.83
N LYS A 159 -1.51 0.17 9.61
CA LYS A 159 -1.68 1.45 10.29
C LYS A 159 -2.29 1.25 11.67
N PHE A 160 -1.80 2.04 12.64
CA PHE A 160 -2.27 1.96 14.02
C PHE A 160 -3.73 2.43 14.18
N LEU A 161 -4.18 3.36 13.33
CA LEU A 161 -5.60 3.72 13.22
C LEU A 161 -6.28 2.74 12.26
N ALA A 162 -7.31 2.06 12.75
CA ALA A 162 -8.04 1.04 12.02
C ALA A 162 -8.69 1.62 10.75
N SER A 163 -9.35 2.77 10.84
CA SER A 163 -9.95 3.46 9.68
C SER A 163 -8.90 3.79 8.61
N ARG A 164 -7.71 4.25 9.00
CA ARG A 164 -6.61 4.52 8.07
C ARG A 164 -6.02 3.25 7.48
N ASN A 165 -6.01 2.15 8.24
CA ASN A 165 -5.55 0.87 7.73
C ASN A 165 -6.47 0.39 6.61
N VAL A 166 -7.79 0.40 6.83
CA VAL A 166 -8.80 0.07 5.81
C VAL A 166 -8.64 0.93 4.55
N ALA A 167 -8.57 2.25 4.73
CA ALA A 167 -8.40 3.17 3.61
C ALA A 167 -7.13 2.88 2.81
N GLN A 168 -6.00 2.66 3.49
CA GLN A 168 -4.73 2.38 2.85
C GLN A 168 -4.73 1.07 2.06
N ILE A 169 -5.22 -0.03 2.65
CA ILE A 169 -5.20 -1.33 1.97
C ILE A 169 -6.13 -1.33 0.75
N ARG A 170 -7.29 -0.67 0.82
CA ARG A 170 -8.18 -0.48 -0.33
C ARG A 170 -7.48 0.31 -1.42
N GLU A 171 -6.91 1.45 -1.06
CA GLU A 171 -6.20 2.34 -1.98
C GLU A 171 -5.01 1.67 -2.68
N LYS A 172 -4.20 0.88 -1.96
CA LYS A 172 -2.98 0.28 -2.52
C LYS A 172 -3.21 -1.06 -3.20
N SER A 173 -4.21 -1.83 -2.76
CA SER A 173 -4.43 -3.19 -3.28
C SER A 173 -4.94 -3.24 -4.72
N VAL A 174 -5.50 -2.15 -5.24
CA VAL A 174 -5.87 -2.09 -6.66
C VAL A 174 -4.68 -2.31 -7.59
N GLN A 175 -3.44 -2.05 -7.14
CA GLN A 175 -2.23 -2.28 -7.92
C GLN A 175 -2.03 -3.76 -8.28
N ILE A 176 -2.35 -4.70 -7.38
CA ILE A 176 -2.22 -6.13 -7.69
C ILE A 176 -3.32 -6.61 -8.65
N ALA A 177 -4.50 -5.97 -8.65
CA ALA A 177 -5.53 -6.22 -9.66
C ALA A 177 -5.10 -5.70 -11.04
N LEU A 178 -4.56 -4.48 -11.11
CA LEU A 178 -4.04 -3.90 -12.35
C LEU A 178 -2.87 -4.72 -12.91
N GLN A 179 -1.96 -5.21 -12.05
CA GLN A 179 -0.86 -6.08 -12.48
C GLN A 179 -1.38 -7.41 -13.04
N ALA A 180 -2.38 -8.02 -12.40
CA ALA A 180 -2.99 -9.25 -12.89
C ALA A 180 -3.72 -9.06 -14.22
N LEU A 181 -4.41 -7.93 -14.41
CA LEU A 181 -5.03 -7.56 -15.69
C LEU A 181 -3.99 -7.32 -16.79
N ALA A 182 -2.88 -6.65 -16.46
CA ALA A 182 -1.79 -6.45 -17.39
C ALA A 182 -1.17 -7.78 -17.84
N GLY A 183 -0.96 -8.73 -16.92
CA GLY A 183 -0.53 -10.09 -17.24
C GLY A 183 -1.54 -10.80 -18.16
N LEU A 184 -2.83 -10.74 -17.84
CA LEU A 184 -3.88 -11.30 -18.69
C LEU A 184 -3.86 -10.73 -20.12
N ALA A 185 -3.68 -9.41 -20.27
CA ALA A 185 -3.64 -8.76 -21.58
C ALA A 185 -2.38 -9.08 -22.40
N LEU A 186 -1.25 -9.36 -21.74
CA LEU A 186 0.03 -9.63 -22.39
C LEU A 186 0.24 -11.13 -22.66
N ASP A 187 -0.06 -11.96 -21.66
CA ASP A 187 0.31 -13.38 -21.63
C ASP A 187 -0.91 -14.32 -21.79
N GLY A 188 -2.12 -13.77 -21.86
CA GLY A 188 -3.36 -14.55 -21.92
C GLY A 188 -3.73 -15.24 -20.60
N ALA A 189 -2.97 -14.96 -19.52
CA ALA A 189 -3.25 -15.44 -18.18
C ALA A 189 -2.77 -14.39 -17.16
N PRO A 190 -3.46 -14.22 -16.02
CA PRO A 190 -2.96 -13.34 -14.98
C PRO A 190 -1.62 -13.88 -14.45
N ALA A 191 -0.67 -12.98 -14.19
CA ALA A 191 0.64 -13.34 -13.65
C ALA A 191 0.45 -14.12 -12.34
N THR A 192 0.80 -15.40 -12.34
CA THR A 192 0.78 -16.23 -11.14
C THR A 192 1.97 -15.85 -10.23
N PRO A 193 1.84 -16.00 -8.91
CA PRO A 193 2.96 -15.78 -8.01
C PRO A 193 4.09 -16.73 -8.41
N ASP A 194 5.30 -16.20 -8.61
CA ASP A 194 6.48 -17.01 -8.94
C ASP A 194 6.70 -18.07 -7.86
N PRO A 195 6.66 -19.37 -8.18
CA PRO A 195 6.92 -20.44 -7.21
C PRO A 195 8.36 -20.42 -6.68
N THR A 196 9.29 -19.68 -7.31
CA THR A 196 10.67 -19.50 -6.87
C THR A 196 10.87 -18.30 -5.94
N ALA A 197 9.83 -17.50 -5.70
CA ALA A 197 9.84 -16.52 -4.61
C ALA A 197 10.16 -17.29 -3.31
N GLY A 198 11.32 -16.96 -2.71
CA GLY A 198 11.96 -17.76 -1.67
C GLY A 198 11.03 -18.19 -0.54
N PRO A 199 11.40 -19.25 0.21
CA PRO A 199 10.52 -19.90 1.17
C PRO A 199 9.85 -18.86 2.06
N ALA A 200 8.52 -18.89 2.05
CA ALA A 200 7.65 -18.07 2.89
C ALA A 200 8.28 -18.00 4.30
N ARG A 201 8.77 -16.81 4.67
CA ARG A 201 9.51 -16.59 5.93
C ARG A 201 8.65 -17.11 7.10
N LYS A 202 9.20 -17.50 8.25
CA LYS A 202 8.39 -18.01 9.39
C LYS A 202 7.20 -17.09 9.77
N THR A 203 7.26 -15.80 9.45
CA THR A 203 6.20 -14.79 9.59
C THR A 203 5.03 -14.95 8.61
N ASP A 204 5.22 -15.70 7.53
CA ASP A 204 4.27 -15.98 6.47
C ASP A 204 3.35 -17.15 6.84
N ARG A 205 3.78 -17.93 7.84
CA ARG A 205 2.99 -18.98 8.51
C ARG A 205 2.12 -18.42 9.63
N VAL A 206 1.74 -17.14 9.59
CA VAL A 206 0.51 -16.74 10.27
C VAL A 206 -0.62 -17.39 9.46
N ASN A 207 -0.91 -18.65 9.81
CA ASN A 207 -2.03 -19.41 9.30
C ASN A 207 -3.24 -18.48 9.30
N GLY A 208 -3.92 -18.40 8.15
CA GLY A 208 -5.10 -17.59 7.91
C GLY A 208 -6.31 -18.08 8.70
N THR A 209 -6.21 -18.20 10.02
CA THR A 209 -7.38 -18.15 10.88
C THR A 209 -7.87 -16.71 10.79
N ALA A 210 -9.04 -16.53 10.19
CA ALA A 210 -9.73 -15.25 10.16
C ALA A 210 -9.70 -14.66 11.57
N ARG A 211 -9.12 -13.46 11.70
CA ARG A 211 -9.10 -12.78 12.99
C ARG A 211 -10.54 -12.45 13.38
N PRO A 212 -10.91 -12.57 14.66
CA PRO A 212 -12.25 -12.21 15.08
C PRO A 212 -12.49 -10.73 14.79
N SER A 213 -13.69 -10.43 14.29
CA SER A 213 -14.16 -9.06 14.08
C SER A 213 -14.05 -8.23 15.35
N PHE A 214 -14.01 -6.91 15.16
CA PHE A 214 -13.86 -5.95 16.23
C PHE A 214 -15.09 -5.97 17.14
N ALA A 215 -14.91 -6.32 18.42
CA ALA A 215 -15.98 -6.41 19.41
C ALA A 215 -16.04 -5.14 20.27
N SER A 216 -17.19 -4.85 20.90
CA SER A 216 -17.32 -3.68 21.78
C SER A 216 -16.32 -3.69 22.94
N GLY A 217 -15.95 -4.87 23.44
CA GLY A 217 -14.94 -5.04 24.49
C GLY A 217 -13.51 -4.66 24.08
N ASP A 218 -13.23 -4.57 22.78
CA ASP A 218 -11.92 -4.19 22.25
C ASP A 218 -11.68 -2.67 22.29
N LEU A 219 -12.75 -1.87 22.32
CA LEU A 219 -12.70 -0.41 22.20
C LEU A 219 -11.85 0.29 23.29
N PRO A 220 -11.96 -0.05 24.59
CA PRO A 220 -11.15 0.63 25.61
C PRO A 220 -9.65 0.38 25.41
N GLY A 221 -9.26 -0.87 25.11
CA GLY A 221 -7.87 -1.23 24.88
C GLY A 221 -7.33 -0.60 23.60
N TYR A 222 -8.11 -0.62 22.52
CA TYR A 222 -7.76 0.06 21.27
C TYR A 222 -7.65 1.57 21.42
N GLY A 223 -8.59 2.20 22.11
CA GLY A 223 -8.63 3.65 22.36
C GLY A 223 -7.43 4.12 23.18
N LEU A 224 -7.11 3.42 24.28
CA LEU A 224 -5.92 3.73 25.09
C LEU A 224 -4.64 3.64 24.25
N ARG A 225 -4.48 2.57 23.46
CA ARG A 225 -3.33 2.41 22.57
C ARG A 225 -3.22 3.54 21.55
N THR A 226 -4.34 3.91 20.94
CA THR A 226 -4.41 5.01 19.97
C THR A 226 -3.97 6.34 20.59
N VAL A 227 -4.48 6.67 21.78
CA VAL A 227 -4.08 7.89 22.51
C VAL A 227 -2.59 7.87 22.85
N THR A 228 -2.06 6.74 23.34
CA THR A 228 -0.63 6.64 23.66
C THR A 228 0.27 6.79 22.43
N GLU A 229 -0.13 6.23 21.29
CA GLU A 229 0.61 6.35 20.03
C GLU A 229 0.59 7.79 19.50
N LEU A 230 -0.56 8.46 19.57
CA LEU A 230 -0.68 9.89 19.21
C LEU A 230 0.17 10.78 20.13
N ALA A 231 0.15 10.53 21.45
CA ALA A 231 0.97 11.26 22.41
C ALA A 231 2.47 11.05 22.16
N SER A 232 2.88 9.81 21.90
CA SER A 232 4.27 9.47 21.53
C SER A 232 4.72 10.24 20.29
N ARG A 233 3.89 10.26 19.23
CA ARG A 233 4.18 11.00 18.00
C ARG A 233 4.24 12.52 18.22
N ALA A 234 3.37 13.07 19.07
CA ALA A 234 3.40 14.48 19.42
C ALA A 234 4.68 14.85 20.19
N LEU A 235 5.12 14.00 21.13
CA LEU A 235 6.38 14.16 21.85
C LEU A 235 7.59 14.06 20.92
N MET A 236 7.59 13.12 19.97
CA MET A 236 8.64 13.00 18.95
C MET A 236 8.70 14.26 18.07
N ALA A 237 7.57 14.72 17.54
CA ALA A 237 7.51 15.94 16.73
C ALA A 237 7.94 17.19 17.50
N ALA A 238 7.68 17.27 18.82
CA ALA A 238 8.19 18.33 19.68
C ALA A 238 9.71 18.22 19.87
N GLY A 239 10.23 17.00 20.07
CA GLY A 239 11.66 16.72 20.11
C GLY A 239 12.38 17.12 18.82
N GLU A 240 11.78 16.86 17.66
CA GLU A 240 12.32 17.22 16.35
C GLU A 240 12.54 18.72 16.20
N ARG A 241 11.66 19.54 16.78
CA ARG A 241 11.79 21.02 16.79
C ARG A 241 12.93 21.52 17.65
N ILE A 242 13.40 20.70 18.61
CA ILE A 242 14.51 21.01 19.51
C ILE A 242 15.75 20.17 19.12
N GLY A 243 15.78 19.66 17.88
CA GLY A 243 16.93 18.96 17.31
C GLY A 243 17.09 17.49 17.71
N ARG A 244 16.17 16.92 18.51
CA ARG A 244 16.16 15.49 18.84
C ARG A 244 15.34 14.71 17.82
N ARG A 245 15.99 13.85 17.03
CA ARG A 245 15.32 13.10 15.96
C ARG A 245 15.59 11.59 16.03
N PRO A 246 14.93 10.88 16.96
CA PRO A 246 15.06 9.42 17.05
C PRO A 246 14.45 8.75 15.81
N GLY A 247 15.20 7.83 15.18
CA GLY A 247 14.70 7.06 14.03
C GLY A 247 14.76 7.76 12.67
N MET A 248 15.64 8.76 12.49
CA MET A 248 15.92 9.35 11.17
C MET A 248 16.49 8.32 10.20
N PHE A 249 16.32 8.59 8.90
CA PHE A 249 17.17 7.99 7.88
C PHE A 249 18.64 8.22 8.24
N GLU A 250 19.37 7.12 8.34
CA GLU A 250 20.76 7.07 8.75
C GLU A 250 21.51 6.20 7.76
N LEU A 251 22.64 6.69 7.28
CA LEU A 251 23.57 5.87 6.52
C LEU A 251 24.32 4.95 7.49
N ARG A 252 24.45 3.68 7.11
CA ARG A 252 25.19 2.70 7.90
C ARG A 252 26.25 2.05 7.02
N LEU A 253 27.47 1.96 7.53
CA LEU A 253 28.59 1.33 6.86
C LEU A 253 28.67 -0.14 7.31
N GLY A 254 28.53 -1.07 6.36
CA GLY A 254 28.72 -2.50 6.59
C GLY A 254 29.80 -3.06 5.68
N HIS A 255 30.49 -4.11 6.14
CA HIS A 255 31.52 -4.80 5.38
C HIS A 255 31.00 -6.11 4.82
N GLY A 256 31.28 -6.38 3.54
CA GLY A 256 30.88 -7.59 2.84
C GLY A 256 30.53 -7.32 1.38
N ASP A 257 30.10 -8.37 0.68
CA ASP A 257 29.46 -8.22 -0.63
C ASP A 257 27.97 -7.84 -0.46
N GLY A 258 27.31 -7.48 -1.56
CA GLY A 258 25.94 -6.97 -1.55
C GLY A 258 24.87 -7.93 -1.01
N LEU A 259 25.18 -9.23 -0.86
CA LEU A 259 24.27 -10.25 -0.33
C LEU A 259 24.78 -10.89 0.98
N GLY A 260 26.06 -10.74 1.29
CA GLY A 260 26.76 -11.39 2.39
C GLY A 260 27.10 -10.48 3.57
N PHE A 261 26.86 -9.16 3.48
CA PHE A 261 27.03 -8.28 4.64
C PHE A 261 25.94 -8.51 5.69
N ASP A 262 26.31 -8.42 6.97
CA ASP A 262 25.34 -8.45 8.08
C ASP A 262 24.89 -7.01 8.41
N PRO A 263 23.63 -6.63 8.15
CA PRO A 263 23.14 -5.30 8.47
C PRO A 263 23.21 -4.97 9.97
N ALA A 264 23.14 -5.98 10.85
CA ALA A 264 23.19 -5.76 12.30
C ALA A 264 24.60 -5.38 12.80
N ALA A 265 25.65 -5.79 12.07
CA ALA A 265 27.03 -5.45 12.38
C ALA A 265 27.47 -4.08 11.81
N SER A 266 26.59 -3.40 11.07
CA SER A 266 26.93 -2.11 10.45
C SER A 266 27.11 -0.98 11.47
N VAL A 267 28.00 -0.04 11.16
CA VAL A 267 28.31 1.13 11.99
C VAL A 267 27.51 2.34 11.49
N PRO A 268 26.83 3.09 12.39
CA PRO A 268 26.11 4.30 12.01
C PRO A 268 27.06 5.43 11.55
N LEU A 269 26.71 6.09 10.45
CA LEU A 269 27.35 7.32 10.00
C LEU A 269 26.48 8.52 10.42
N THR A 270 26.86 9.17 11.52
CA THR A 270 26.06 10.23 12.13
C THR A 270 26.23 11.57 11.41
N PRO A 271 25.17 12.13 10.80
CA PRO A 271 25.24 13.46 10.19
C PRO A 271 25.30 14.57 11.26
N PRO A 272 25.83 15.75 10.91
CA PRO A 272 25.71 16.94 11.75
C PRO A 272 24.24 17.27 12.07
N ALA A 273 24.00 17.84 13.25
CA ALA A 273 22.67 18.28 13.65
C ALA A 273 22.04 19.22 12.60
N GLY A 274 20.76 19.02 12.30
CA GLY A 274 20.06 19.82 11.28
C GLY A 274 20.31 19.35 9.84
N THR A 275 20.93 18.17 9.64
CA THR A 275 21.05 17.51 8.33
C THR A 275 20.65 16.04 8.42
N PHE A 276 20.32 15.41 7.28
CA PHE A 276 20.36 13.95 7.14
C PHE A 276 21.12 13.57 5.87
N TRP A 277 21.70 12.38 5.88
CA TRP A 277 22.43 11.83 4.74
C TRP A 277 21.61 10.70 4.09
N ALA A 278 21.57 10.68 2.76
CA ALA A 278 20.80 9.70 1.99
C ALA A 278 21.51 9.32 0.68
N ASP A 279 20.93 8.31 0.01
CA ASP A 279 21.27 7.87 -1.35
C ASP A 279 22.78 7.72 -1.61
N PRO A 280 23.47 6.85 -0.83
CA PRO A 280 24.90 6.70 -0.93
C PRO A 280 25.30 6.02 -2.24
N PHE A 281 26.34 6.54 -2.88
CA PHE A 281 26.96 5.96 -4.06
C PHE A 281 28.46 5.76 -3.84
N LEU A 282 28.88 4.51 -3.87
CA LEU A 282 30.28 4.13 -3.72
C LEU A 282 31.03 4.35 -5.04
N TYR A 283 32.20 4.97 -4.96
CA TYR A 283 33.07 5.21 -6.10
C TYR A 283 34.52 4.88 -5.73
N GLN A 284 35.14 3.96 -6.46
CA GLN A 284 36.54 3.60 -6.25
C GLN A 284 37.43 4.34 -7.25
N HIS A 285 38.45 5.03 -6.75
CA HIS A 285 39.41 5.78 -7.56
C HIS A 285 40.81 5.68 -6.94
N ASP A 286 41.79 5.29 -7.75
CA ASP A 286 43.20 5.14 -7.33
C ASP A 286 43.38 4.33 -6.04
N GLY A 287 42.66 3.20 -5.94
CA GLY A 287 42.71 2.32 -4.77
C GLY A 287 41.99 2.86 -3.52
N THR A 288 41.43 4.07 -3.58
CA THR A 288 40.67 4.70 -2.50
C THR A 288 39.18 4.57 -2.75
N LEU A 289 38.42 4.21 -1.72
CA LEU A 289 36.97 4.14 -1.77
C LEU A 289 36.36 5.45 -1.26
N TYR A 290 35.56 6.08 -2.11
CA TYR A 290 34.77 7.27 -1.80
C TYR A 290 33.30 6.91 -1.74
N VAL A 291 32.54 7.70 -0.99
CA VAL A 291 31.08 7.66 -0.97
C VAL A 291 30.56 9.06 -1.23
N PHE A 292 29.77 9.19 -2.29
CA PHE A 292 28.95 10.37 -2.54
C PHE A 292 27.61 10.16 -1.86
N TYR A 293 27.03 11.20 -1.27
CA TYR A 293 25.75 11.11 -0.58
C TYR A 293 24.99 12.43 -0.66
N GLU A 294 23.66 12.35 -0.67
CA GLU A 294 22.80 13.52 -0.53
C GLU A 294 22.84 14.00 0.91
N VAL A 295 23.10 15.29 1.10
CA VAL A 295 22.93 16.02 2.35
C VAL A 295 21.70 16.90 2.23
N TYR A 296 20.64 16.51 2.93
CA TYR A 296 19.46 17.35 3.07
C TYR A 296 19.61 18.27 4.27
N ASP A 297 19.68 19.56 3.99
CA ASP A 297 19.75 20.63 4.99
C ASP A 297 18.33 21.07 5.36
N TYR A 298 18.00 20.98 6.64
CA TYR A 298 16.63 21.26 7.12
C TYR A 298 16.30 22.75 7.20
N ASP A 299 17.31 23.62 7.32
CA ASP A 299 17.12 25.06 7.37
C ASP A 299 16.76 25.59 5.97
N THR A 300 17.48 25.12 4.96
CA THR A 300 17.24 25.49 3.57
C THR A 300 16.17 24.63 2.88
N ARG A 301 15.84 23.47 3.47
CA ARG A 301 14.96 22.43 2.91
C ARG A 301 15.41 21.96 1.52
N ARG A 302 16.73 21.79 1.33
CA ARG A 302 17.35 21.44 0.04
C ARG A 302 18.43 20.39 0.20
N GLY A 303 18.49 19.48 -0.77
CA GLY A 303 19.53 18.47 -0.94
C GLY A 303 20.69 19.03 -1.74
N HIS A 304 21.90 18.66 -1.35
CA HIS A 304 23.14 18.85 -2.10
C HIS A 304 24.02 17.61 -1.99
N LEU A 305 25.03 17.47 -2.83
CA LEU A 305 25.92 16.30 -2.82
C LEU A 305 27.21 16.62 -2.09
N ASP A 306 27.51 15.84 -1.08
CA ASP A 306 28.82 15.80 -0.43
C ASP A 306 29.53 14.48 -0.79
N VAL A 307 30.85 14.47 -0.57
CA VAL A 307 31.69 13.29 -0.73
C VAL A 307 32.50 13.05 0.53
N GLY A 308 32.62 11.79 0.91
CA GLY A 308 33.48 11.31 1.99
C GLY A 308 34.40 10.21 1.50
N ARG A 309 35.52 10.02 2.20
CA ARG A 309 36.40 8.88 2.04
C ARG A 309 36.02 7.80 3.04
N VAL A 310 35.83 6.57 2.59
CA VAL A 310 35.58 5.43 3.48
C VAL A 310 36.89 5.00 4.13
N GLU A 311 36.87 4.82 5.44
CA GLU A 311 38.00 4.32 6.23
C GLU A 311 37.50 3.22 7.14
N ALA A 312 38.19 2.07 7.25
CA ALA A 312 37.86 0.93 8.12
C ALA A 312 36.39 0.90 8.61
N ASP A 313 36.09 1.48 9.77
CA ASP A 313 34.74 1.44 10.39
C ASP A 313 33.99 2.79 10.34
N GLY A 314 34.31 3.65 9.39
CA GLY A 314 33.69 4.96 9.25
C GLY A 314 33.95 5.66 7.93
N MET A 315 33.75 6.97 7.96
CA MET A 315 33.92 7.83 6.81
C MET A 315 34.48 9.17 7.27
N VAL A 316 35.43 9.70 6.50
CA VAL A 316 35.93 11.07 6.65
C VAL A 316 35.27 11.96 5.58
N PRO A 317 34.38 12.89 5.98
CA PRO A 317 33.81 13.86 5.03
C PRO A 317 34.91 14.71 4.39
N LEU A 318 34.88 14.82 3.05
CA LEU A 318 35.80 15.67 2.27
C LEU A 318 35.16 17.00 1.87
N GLY A 319 33.83 17.07 1.89
CA GLY A 319 33.04 18.29 1.68
C GLY A 319 32.09 18.21 0.49
N THR A 320 31.61 19.37 0.05
CA THR A 320 30.59 19.48 -1.00
C THR A 320 31.16 19.21 -2.39
N ALA A 321 30.62 18.17 -3.02
CA ALA A 321 30.88 17.82 -4.40
C ALA A 321 30.03 18.68 -5.36
N LEU A 322 28.75 18.89 -5.04
CA LEU A 322 27.84 19.70 -5.88
C LEU A 322 26.73 20.34 -5.05
N LYS A 323 26.62 21.67 -5.13
CA LYS A 323 25.54 22.46 -4.51
C LYS A 323 24.96 23.44 -5.53
N ARG A 324 23.63 23.52 -5.58
CA ARG A 324 22.88 24.36 -6.52
C ARG A 324 21.86 25.23 -5.77
N PRO A 325 21.37 26.33 -6.38
CA PRO A 325 20.31 27.16 -5.80
C PRO A 325 18.92 26.49 -5.84
N TYR A 326 18.84 25.23 -6.28
CA TYR A 326 17.66 24.38 -6.27
C TYR A 326 17.99 23.05 -5.60
N HIS A 327 16.97 22.34 -5.12
CA HIS A 327 17.11 21.02 -4.50
C HIS A 327 17.66 20.02 -5.51
N LEU A 328 18.72 19.30 -5.13
CA LEU A 328 19.22 18.13 -5.86
C LEU A 328 18.67 16.89 -5.16
N SER A 329 17.91 16.07 -5.89
CA SER A 329 17.55 14.71 -5.51
C SER A 329 18.40 13.76 -6.35
N TYR A 330 19.15 12.86 -5.71
CA TYR A 330 19.93 11.78 -6.35
C TYR A 330 19.19 10.44 -6.11
N PRO A 331 19.31 9.38 -6.94
CA PRO A 331 20.39 9.03 -7.87
C PRO A 331 20.44 9.80 -9.19
#